data_AF-A0A8K0SRS7-F1
#
_entry.id   AF-A0A8K0SRS7-F1
#
_cell.length_a   1.000
_cell.length_b   1.000
_cell.length_c   1.000
_cell.angle_alpha   90.00
_cell.angle_beta   90.00
_cell.angle_gamma   90.00
#
_symmetry.space_group_name_H-M   'P 1'
#
loop_
_entity.id
_entity.type
_entity.pdbx_description
1 polymer ?
#
loop_
_entity_poly.entity_id
_entity_poly.type
_entity_poly.pdbx_seq_one_letter_code
_entity_poly.pdbx_strand_id
1 'polypeptide(L)'
;MSINCTICSRPFNGIAALRLHYGEAHVYTLDHEPSGPVSATQDGPGNHEGGVQEQHVGDPPVQQQSSEFKAYQKSPPQELLPLDEFFLSFSTFNYNTCLSPTKSFSQLQMHKGWKRGEPAFKQAWGQYQQALGKELKMWFGAEDSLAAWHTLCRAVGVEPLPLTCEDCEKVLRNTHVNIIDLIEWGRSDDQNKVRVRVFSSVDTLKQYTFAKDKVKSDV
;
A
#
# COMPACT_ATOMS: atom_id res chain seq x y z
N MET A 1 -16.14 -12.74 -8.84
CA MET A 1 -16.54 -12.48 -7.44
C MET A 1 -16.34 -11.00 -7.17
N SER A 2 -17.35 -10.32 -6.65
CA SER A 2 -17.29 -8.90 -6.29
C SER A 2 -16.84 -8.75 -4.83
N ILE A 3 -15.98 -7.77 -4.55
CA ILE A 3 -15.43 -7.48 -3.23
C ILE A 3 -15.93 -6.10 -2.81
N ASN A 4 -16.55 -6.01 -1.63
CA ASN A 4 -17.17 -4.76 -1.18
C ASN A 4 -16.21 -3.97 -0.30
N CYS A 5 -16.21 -2.65 -0.44
CA CYS A 5 -15.54 -1.76 0.51
C CYS A 5 -16.16 -1.89 1.89
N THR A 6 -15.35 -2.08 2.92
CA THR A 6 -15.85 -2.27 4.29
C THR A 6 -16.30 -0.96 4.94
N ILE A 7 -15.92 0.20 4.38
CA ILE A 7 -16.31 1.51 4.91
C ILE A 7 -17.65 1.97 4.33
N CYS A 8 -17.86 1.81 3.02
CA CYS A 8 -19.08 2.31 2.34
C CYS A 8 -19.90 1.22 1.63
N SER A 9 -19.52 -0.05 1.77
CA SER A 9 -20.19 -1.22 1.17
C SER A 9 -20.30 -1.21 -0.36
N ARG A 10 -19.58 -0.32 -1.05
CA ARG A 10 -19.56 -0.31 -2.52
C ARG A 10 -18.91 -1.58 -3.07
N PRO A 11 -19.56 -2.30 -4.01
CA PRO A 11 -19.00 -3.50 -4.62
C PRO A 11 -18.01 -3.17 -5.73
N PHE A 12 -16.91 -3.92 -5.81
CA PHE A 12 -15.85 -3.76 -6.81
C PHE A 12 -15.49 -5.10 -7.46
N ASN A 13 -15.18 -5.08 -8.75
CA ASN A 13 -14.82 -6.27 -9.52
C ASN A 13 -13.33 -6.62 -9.42
N GLY A 14 -12.79 -6.60 -8.20
CA GLY A 14 -11.41 -7.03 -7.91
C GLY A 14 -10.69 -6.13 -6.90
N ILE A 15 -9.66 -6.71 -6.28
CA ILE A 15 -8.88 -6.07 -5.21
C ILE A 15 -8.21 -4.79 -5.69
N ALA A 16 -7.78 -4.73 -6.96
CA ALA A 16 -7.17 -3.54 -7.54
C ALA A 16 -8.13 -2.33 -7.56
N ALA A 17 -9.38 -2.54 -7.96
CA ALA A 17 -10.40 -1.49 -7.98
C ALA A 17 -10.82 -1.07 -6.56
N LEU A 18 -10.86 -2.04 -5.64
CA LEU A 18 -11.10 -1.76 -4.23
C LEU A 18 -9.98 -0.94 -3.59
N ARG A 19 -8.72 -1.24 -3.90
CA ARG A 19 -7.55 -0.56 -3.34
C ARG A 19 -7.44 0.89 -3.80
N LEU A 20 -7.75 1.15 -5.07
CA LEU A 20 -7.89 2.51 -5.60
C LEU A 20 -9.00 3.28 -4.86
N HIS A 21 -10.15 2.64 -4.62
CA HIS A 21 -11.23 3.26 -3.87
C HIS A 21 -10.84 3.67 -2.43
N TYR A 22 -10.04 2.87 -1.72
CA TYR A 22 -9.52 3.27 -0.40
C TYR A 22 -8.56 4.47 -0.50
N GLY A 23 -7.71 4.50 -1.52
CA GLY A 23 -6.75 5.58 -1.75
C GLY A 23 -7.36 6.90 -2.20
N GLU A 24 -8.57 6.89 -2.77
CA GLU A 24 -9.23 8.12 -3.27
C GLU A 24 -10.41 8.57 -2.41
N ALA A 25 -11.19 7.66 -1.82
CA ALA A 25 -12.46 7.99 -1.17
C ALA A 25 -12.40 8.04 0.37
N HIS A 26 -11.39 7.45 0.99
CA HIS A 26 -11.28 7.31 2.46
C HIS A 26 -10.03 7.96 3.06
N VAL A 27 -9.40 8.90 2.35
CA VAL A 27 -8.18 9.61 2.80
C VAL A 27 -8.43 10.53 4.01
N TYR A 28 -9.69 10.77 4.39
CA TYR A 28 -10.07 11.70 5.47
C TYR A 28 -11.05 11.13 6.51
N THR A 29 -10.87 9.88 6.96
CA THR A 29 -11.71 9.34 8.05
C THR A 29 -10.90 8.65 9.15
N LEU A 30 -9.92 9.36 9.70
CA LEU A 30 -9.34 9.05 11.00
C LEU A 30 -9.15 10.32 11.84
N ASP A 31 -10.16 11.18 11.88
CA ASP A 31 -10.34 12.13 12.97
C ASP A 31 -11.83 12.41 13.09
N HIS A 32 -12.47 11.80 14.09
CA HIS A 32 -13.55 12.33 14.93
C HIS A 32 -14.29 11.15 15.58
N GLU A 33 -13.90 10.82 16.81
CA GLU A 33 -14.69 10.04 17.75
C GLU A 33 -15.77 10.94 18.41
N PRO A 34 -16.83 10.34 18.98
CA PRO A 34 -18.17 10.93 19.04
C PRO A 34 -18.37 11.81 20.28
N SER A 35 -19.21 12.84 20.12
CA SER A 35 -19.82 13.54 21.26
C SER A 35 -21.34 13.40 21.16
N GLY A 36 -21.95 13.06 22.30
CA GLY A 36 -23.29 12.48 22.44
C GLY A 36 -24.49 13.40 22.14
N PRO A 37 -25.69 13.00 22.62
CA PRO A 37 -26.93 13.19 21.89
C PRO A 37 -27.67 14.47 22.28
N VAL A 38 -28.44 15.03 21.34
CA VAL A 38 -29.52 15.97 21.65
C VAL A 38 -30.76 15.60 20.84
N SER A 39 -31.87 15.47 21.56
CA SER A 39 -33.19 14.99 21.15
C SER A 39 -33.99 15.95 20.25
N ALA A 40 -34.95 15.34 19.54
CA ALA A 40 -36.30 15.81 19.18
C ALA A 40 -36.39 16.99 18.17
N THR A 41 -37.37 17.11 17.27
CA THR A 41 -38.76 16.61 17.22
C THR A 41 -39.24 16.58 15.75
N GLN A 42 -40.32 15.84 15.53
CA GLN A 42 -41.20 15.73 14.36
C GLN A 42 -41.62 17.07 13.73
N ASP A 43 -41.85 17.10 12.41
CA ASP A 43 -43.19 17.26 11.81
C ASP A 43 -43.15 17.23 10.27
N GLY A 44 -44.20 16.65 9.67
CA GLY A 44 -44.36 16.41 8.24
C GLY A 44 -45.12 17.54 7.48
N PRO A 45 -45.93 17.20 6.45
CA PRO A 45 -45.65 17.58 5.06
C PRO A 45 -46.70 18.53 4.43
N GLY A 46 -46.42 19.06 3.23
CA GLY A 46 -47.37 19.87 2.46
C GLY A 46 -47.11 19.88 0.95
N ASN A 47 -48.16 19.58 0.18
CA ASN A 47 -48.22 19.34 -1.25
C ASN A 47 -48.77 20.57 -2.04
N HIS A 48 -48.68 20.50 -3.37
CA HIS A 48 -49.58 21.08 -4.42
C HIS A 48 -49.32 22.46 -5.08
N GLU A 49 -48.93 22.37 -6.37
CA GLU A 49 -49.61 22.81 -7.63
C GLU A 49 -49.82 24.28 -8.10
N GLY A 50 -49.47 24.49 -9.39
CA GLY A 50 -50.12 25.37 -10.40
C GLY A 50 -49.57 26.79 -10.55
N GLY A 51 -49.29 27.39 -11.71
CA GLY A 51 -49.44 27.09 -13.15
C GLY A 51 -49.13 28.36 -13.98
N VAL A 52 -49.26 28.26 -15.32
CA VAL A 52 -49.42 29.33 -16.37
C VAL A 52 -48.21 29.65 -17.30
N GLN A 53 -48.21 28.98 -18.46
CA GLN A 53 -48.23 29.43 -19.89
C GLN A 53 -47.28 30.54 -20.46
N GLU A 54 -46.42 30.09 -21.41
CA GLU A 54 -46.08 30.56 -22.78
C GLU A 54 -46.58 31.95 -23.29
N GLN A 55 -45.88 32.79 -24.09
CA GLN A 55 -45.13 32.53 -25.35
C GLN A 55 -44.49 33.83 -25.97
N HIS A 56 -43.52 33.67 -26.90
CA HIS A 56 -43.11 34.51 -28.07
C HIS A 56 -41.76 35.32 -28.15
N VAL A 57 -40.84 34.76 -28.98
CA VAL A 57 -39.98 35.30 -30.09
C VAL A 57 -38.67 36.07 -29.84
N GLY A 58 -37.55 35.50 -30.34
CA GLY A 58 -36.34 36.20 -30.83
C GLY A 58 -34.99 35.42 -30.70
N ASP A 59 -34.48 34.82 -31.80
CA ASP A 59 -33.16 34.14 -31.98
C ASP A 59 -31.91 35.03 -31.70
N PRO A 60 -30.65 34.56 -31.45
CA PRO A 60 -29.96 33.44 -32.15
C PRO A 60 -28.89 32.65 -31.30
N PRO A 61 -27.91 31.94 -31.91
CA PRO A 61 -27.61 30.53 -31.64
C PRO A 61 -26.71 30.28 -30.40
N VAL A 62 -27.18 29.45 -29.46
CA VAL A 62 -26.31 28.89 -28.42
C VAL A 62 -25.79 27.54 -28.88
N GLN A 63 -24.46 27.41 -28.94
CA GLN A 63 -23.73 26.21 -29.26
C GLN A 63 -24.28 25.00 -28.49
N GLN A 64 -24.83 24.05 -29.24
CA GLN A 64 -25.27 22.77 -28.73
C GLN A 64 -24.04 21.98 -28.28
N GLN A 65 -23.74 22.02 -26.98
CA GLN A 65 -22.99 20.97 -26.30
C GLN A 65 -23.90 19.74 -26.19
N SER A 66 -23.99 18.96 -27.27
CA SER A 66 -24.43 17.55 -27.23
C SER A 66 -23.16 16.71 -27.36
N SER A 67 -22.61 16.28 -26.24
CA SER A 67 -22.85 14.96 -25.66
C SER A 67 -22.06 13.86 -26.35
N GLU A 68 -21.13 13.30 -25.57
CA GLU A 68 -20.81 11.88 -25.56
C GLU A 68 -20.11 11.28 -26.77
N PHE A 69 -18.78 11.41 -26.77
CA PHE A 69 -17.90 10.24 -26.76
C PHE A 69 -16.68 10.59 -25.91
N LYS A 70 -16.88 10.70 -24.57
CA LYS A 70 -15.74 10.71 -23.65
C LYS A 70 -15.03 9.38 -23.82
N ALA A 71 -13.81 9.49 -24.32
CA ALA A 71 -12.84 8.44 -24.46
C ALA A 71 -12.93 7.49 -23.26
N TYR A 72 -12.91 6.20 -23.57
CA TYR A 72 -12.44 5.16 -22.68
C TYR A 72 -11.06 5.61 -22.19
N GLN A 73 -11.03 6.37 -21.09
CA GLN A 73 -9.81 6.72 -20.39
C GLN A 73 -9.29 5.40 -19.88
N LYS A 74 -8.34 4.83 -20.64
CA LYS A 74 -7.41 3.83 -20.16
C LYS A 74 -7.02 4.25 -18.75
N SER A 75 -7.46 3.48 -17.76
CA SER A 75 -6.97 3.60 -16.40
C SER A 75 -5.44 3.66 -16.46
N PRO A 76 -4.78 4.51 -15.66
CA PRO A 76 -3.33 4.52 -15.57
C PRO A 76 -2.81 3.09 -15.34
N PRO A 77 -1.69 2.68 -15.98
CA PRO A 77 -1.06 1.41 -15.65
C PRO A 77 -0.88 1.35 -14.12
N GLN A 78 -1.34 0.24 -13.52
CA GLN A 78 -1.14 -0.03 -12.09
C GLN A 78 0.33 0.26 -11.74
N GLU A 79 0.61 1.18 -10.82
CA GLU A 79 2.00 1.48 -10.46
C GLU A 79 2.63 0.21 -9.87
N LEU A 80 3.66 -0.29 -10.55
CA LEU A 80 4.41 -1.47 -10.11
C LEU A 80 5.10 -1.15 -8.78
N LEU A 81 5.13 -2.13 -7.87
CA LEU A 81 5.88 -1.96 -6.63
C LEU A 81 7.38 -1.82 -6.94
N PRO A 82 8.17 -1.07 -6.14
CA PRO A 82 9.57 -0.82 -6.46
C PRO A 82 10.42 -2.09 -6.68
N LEU A 83 10.17 -3.16 -5.93
CA LEU A 83 10.84 -4.44 -6.19
C LEU A 83 10.38 -5.11 -7.49
N ASP A 84 9.09 -4.97 -7.84
CA ASP A 84 8.57 -5.53 -9.10
C ASP A 84 9.20 -4.82 -10.29
N GLU A 85 9.28 -3.48 -10.23
CA GLU A 85 9.98 -2.67 -11.24
C GLU A 85 11.45 -3.13 -11.41
N PHE A 86 12.16 -3.32 -10.29
CA PHE A 86 13.53 -3.81 -10.31
C PHE A 86 13.65 -5.18 -10.99
N PHE A 87 12.85 -6.19 -10.60
CA PHE A 87 12.95 -7.51 -11.18
C PHE A 87 12.49 -7.56 -12.65
N LEU A 88 11.45 -6.81 -13.01
CA LEU A 88 10.92 -6.71 -14.37
C LEU A 88 11.86 -5.94 -15.32
N SER A 89 12.78 -5.13 -14.80
CA SER A 89 13.81 -4.47 -15.61
C SER A 89 14.74 -5.47 -16.35
N PHE A 90 14.79 -6.72 -15.89
CA PHE A 90 15.54 -7.81 -16.52
C PHE A 90 14.63 -8.61 -17.46
N SER A 91 14.43 -8.15 -18.69
CA SER A 91 13.48 -8.73 -19.67
C SER A 91 13.63 -10.23 -19.96
N THR A 92 14.82 -10.81 -19.76
CA THR A 92 15.09 -12.25 -19.95
C THR A 92 14.87 -13.09 -18.70
N PHE A 93 14.64 -12.47 -17.55
CA PHE A 93 14.42 -13.13 -16.27
C PHE A 93 12.92 -13.36 -16.06
N ASN A 94 12.53 -14.61 -15.81
CA ASN A 94 11.15 -14.95 -15.51
C ASN A 94 10.84 -14.63 -14.04
N TYR A 95 10.46 -13.39 -13.77
CA TYR A 95 10.15 -12.93 -12.42
C TYR A 95 8.83 -13.53 -11.89
N ASN A 96 8.91 -14.22 -10.75
CA ASN A 96 7.77 -14.77 -10.04
C ASN A 96 7.46 -13.93 -8.79
N THR A 97 6.33 -13.22 -8.81
CA THR A 97 5.86 -12.35 -7.71
C THR A 97 5.44 -13.08 -6.45
N CYS A 98 5.25 -14.42 -6.51
CA CYS A 98 4.93 -15.24 -5.34
C CYS A 98 6.17 -15.61 -4.51
N LEU A 99 7.37 -15.32 -5.00
CA LEU A 99 8.61 -15.58 -4.27
C LEU A 99 8.99 -14.40 -3.38
N SER A 100 9.66 -14.70 -2.27
CA SER A 100 10.25 -13.66 -1.44
C SER A 100 11.26 -12.83 -2.24
N PRO A 101 11.42 -11.53 -1.95
CA PRO A 101 12.41 -10.68 -2.62
C PRO A 101 13.80 -11.31 -2.65
N THR A 102 14.20 -11.99 -1.57
CA THR A 102 15.53 -12.61 -1.50
C THR A 102 15.64 -13.84 -2.41
N LYS A 103 14.60 -14.67 -2.49
CA LYS A 103 14.58 -15.82 -3.41
C LYS A 103 14.60 -15.35 -4.86
N SER A 104 13.84 -14.31 -5.18
CA SER A 104 13.83 -13.69 -6.51
C SER A 104 15.21 -13.13 -6.89
N PHE A 105 15.89 -12.45 -5.97
CA PHE A 105 17.26 -11.97 -6.22
C PHE A 105 18.28 -13.11 -6.40
N SER A 106 18.17 -14.17 -5.59
CA SER A 106 19.02 -15.36 -5.76
C SER A 106 18.81 -16.03 -7.11
N GLN A 107 17.56 -16.17 -7.57
CA GLN A 107 17.26 -16.71 -8.90
C GLN A 107 17.76 -15.79 -10.01
N LEU A 108 17.63 -14.47 -9.87
CA LEU A 108 18.16 -13.51 -10.82
C LEU A 108 19.69 -13.60 -10.92
N GLN A 109 20.38 -13.70 -9.78
CA GLN A 109 21.83 -13.89 -9.75
C GLN A 109 22.25 -15.15 -10.50
N MET A 110 21.56 -16.27 -10.27
CA MET A 110 21.81 -17.53 -10.99
C MET A 110 21.53 -17.39 -12.48
N HIS A 111 20.41 -16.78 -12.86
CA HIS A 111 20.02 -16.53 -14.25
C HIS A 111 21.05 -15.70 -15.03
N LYS A 112 21.65 -14.71 -14.36
CA LYS A 112 22.68 -13.86 -14.95
C LYS A 112 24.09 -14.44 -14.86
N GLY A 113 24.28 -15.54 -14.14
CA GLY A 113 25.59 -16.15 -13.92
C GLY A 113 26.56 -15.27 -13.13
N TRP A 114 26.05 -14.32 -12.34
CA TRP A 114 26.90 -13.36 -11.63
C TRP A 114 27.60 -13.99 -10.45
N LYS A 115 28.93 -13.79 -10.38
CA LYS A 115 29.70 -14.13 -9.18
C LYS A 115 29.73 -12.96 -8.22
N ARG A 116 29.79 -13.27 -6.93
CA ARG A 116 29.95 -12.22 -5.91
C ARG A 116 31.25 -11.47 -6.16
N GLY A 117 31.20 -10.15 -6.00
CA GLY A 117 32.35 -9.28 -6.19
C GLY A 117 32.45 -8.67 -7.59
N GLU A 118 31.82 -9.28 -8.60
CA GLU A 118 31.78 -8.75 -9.96
C GLU A 118 31.08 -7.37 -10.00
N PRO A 119 31.50 -6.46 -10.88
CA PRO A 119 30.88 -5.12 -10.99
C PRO A 119 29.37 -5.19 -11.26
N ALA A 120 28.94 -6.08 -12.16
CA ALA A 120 27.53 -6.27 -12.48
C ALA A 120 26.72 -6.78 -11.27
N PHE A 121 27.28 -7.72 -10.50
CA PHE A 121 26.67 -8.18 -9.25
C PHE A 121 26.49 -7.03 -8.26
N LYS A 122 27.56 -6.25 -8.02
CA LYS A 122 27.54 -5.13 -7.06
C LYS A 122 26.53 -4.06 -7.48
N GLN A 123 26.45 -3.75 -8.77
CA GLN A 123 25.48 -2.81 -9.32
C GLN A 123 24.05 -3.30 -9.10
N ALA A 124 23.74 -4.54 -9.50
CA ALA A 124 22.41 -5.11 -9.34
C ALA A 124 22.02 -5.25 -7.86
N TRP A 125 22.97 -5.60 -6.99
CA TRP A 125 22.78 -5.64 -5.55
C TRP A 125 22.43 -4.27 -4.98
N GLY A 126 23.15 -3.23 -5.39
CA GLY A 126 22.84 -1.85 -4.97
C GLY A 126 21.45 -1.39 -5.43
N GLN A 127 21.06 -1.69 -6.67
CA GLN A 127 19.72 -1.39 -7.19
C GLN A 127 18.63 -2.16 -6.43
N TYR A 128 18.86 -3.43 -6.14
CA TYR A 128 17.98 -4.25 -5.31
C TYR A 128 17.81 -3.65 -3.90
N GLN A 129 18.90 -3.23 -3.25
CA GLN A 129 18.84 -2.57 -1.94
C GLN A 129 18.07 -1.25 -1.98
N GLN A 130 18.22 -0.46 -3.06
CA GLN A 130 17.43 0.75 -3.24
C GLN A 130 15.94 0.44 -3.40
N ALA A 131 15.59 -0.60 -4.16
CA ALA A 131 14.21 -1.04 -4.33
C ALA A 131 13.59 -1.51 -3.00
N LEU A 132 14.35 -2.25 -2.18
CA LEU A 132 13.94 -2.62 -0.81
C LEU A 132 13.65 -1.38 0.04
N GLY A 133 14.53 -0.39 0.02
CA GLY A 133 14.37 0.85 0.80
C GLY A 133 13.15 1.67 0.35
N LYS A 134 12.95 1.82 -0.97
CA LYS A 134 11.78 2.50 -1.54
C LYS A 134 10.49 1.81 -1.11
N GLU A 135 10.45 0.50 -1.19
CA GLU A 135 9.25 -0.26 -0.86
C GLU A 135 8.97 -0.30 0.64
N LEU A 136 10.01 -0.37 1.48
CA LEU A 136 9.86 -0.23 2.93
C LEU A 136 9.25 1.13 3.28
N LYS A 137 9.74 2.22 2.69
CA LYS A 137 9.18 3.57 2.87
C LYS A 137 7.74 3.67 2.37
N MET A 138 7.42 3.01 1.27
CA MET A 138 6.05 2.96 0.75
C MET A 138 5.08 2.26 1.73
N TRP A 139 5.51 1.18 2.39
CA TRP A 139 4.66 0.43 3.32
C TRP A 139 4.57 1.04 4.72
N PHE A 140 5.67 1.60 5.22
CA PHE A 140 5.77 2.08 6.60
C PHE A 140 5.85 3.59 6.72
N GLY A 141 5.80 4.33 5.61
CA GLY A 141 5.75 5.78 5.59
C GLY A 141 7.05 6.47 5.98
N ALA A 142 6.95 7.76 6.31
CA ALA A 142 8.07 8.60 6.72
C ALA A 142 8.21 8.63 8.25
N GLU A 143 9.44 8.90 8.71
CA GLU A 143 9.82 8.86 10.13
C GLU A 143 9.18 9.98 10.98
N ASP A 144 8.57 10.98 10.37
CA ASP A 144 7.85 12.08 11.03
C ASP A 144 6.35 11.81 11.20
N SER A 145 5.84 10.67 10.71
CA SER A 145 4.42 10.32 10.81
C SER A 145 4.15 9.33 11.94
N LEU A 146 3.31 9.71 12.90
CA LEU A 146 2.89 8.81 13.98
C LEU A 146 2.13 7.59 13.44
N ALA A 147 1.33 7.77 12.39
CA ALA A 147 0.61 6.67 11.74
C ALA A 147 1.56 5.65 11.08
N ALA A 148 2.66 6.14 10.50
CA ALA A 148 3.76 5.32 9.99
C ALA A 148 4.41 4.49 11.11
N TRP A 149 4.78 5.15 12.22
CA TRP A 149 5.31 4.49 13.40
C TRP A 149 4.37 3.45 13.99
N HIS A 150 3.07 3.75 14.07
CA HIS A 150 2.06 2.80 14.54
C HIS A 150 1.93 1.59 13.63
N THR A 151 2.08 1.77 12.32
CA THR A 151 2.07 0.66 11.36
C THR A 151 3.24 -0.28 11.61
N LEU A 152 4.44 0.28 11.84
CA LEU A 152 5.60 -0.51 12.23
C LEU A 152 5.42 -1.19 13.60
N CYS A 153 4.91 -0.47 14.60
CA CYS A 153 4.59 -1.01 15.93
C CYS A 153 3.65 -2.22 15.85
N ARG A 154 2.56 -2.11 15.08
CA ARG A 154 1.63 -3.24 14.84
C ARG A 154 2.31 -4.41 14.16
N ALA A 155 3.12 -4.16 13.13
CA ALA A 155 3.83 -5.20 12.41
C ALA A 155 4.74 -6.01 13.33
N VAL A 156 5.38 -5.38 14.32
CA VAL A 156 6.27 -6.06 15.28
C VAL A 156 5.58 -6.48 16.58
N GLY A 157 4.29 -6.17 16.76
CA GLY A 157 3.49 -6.60 17.91
C GLY A 157 3.61 -5.73 19.16
N VAL A 158 3.95 -4.44 19.04
CA VAL A 158 3.94 -3.48 20.14
C VAL A 158 2.50 -3.12 20.50
N GLU A 159 2.10 -3.44 21.72
CA GLU A 159 0.81 -3.10 22.32
C GLU A 159 1.01 -2.75 23.81
N PRO A 160 0.40 -1.66 24.32
CA PRO A 160 -0.40 -0.67 23.59
C PRO A 160 0.46 0.20 22.64
N LEU A 161 -0.19 0.86 21.68
CA LEU A 161 0.52 1.76 20.75
C LEU A 161 0.98 3.03 21.49
N PRO A 162 2.26 3.45 21.35
CA PRO A 162 2.75 4.68 21.96
C PRO A 162 2.06 5.93 21.38
N LEU A 163 2.01 7.02 22.14
CA LEU A 163 1.25 8.22 21.74
C LEU A 163 2.06 9.21 20.90
N THR A 164 3.38 9.05 20.82
CA THR A 164 4.29 9.98 20.13
C THR A 164 5.29 9.22 19.26
N CYS A 165 5.86 9.90 18.27
CA CYS A 165 6.89 9.33 17.39
C CYS A 165 8.14 8.97 18.21
N GLU A 166 8.51 9.80 19.17
CA GLU A 166 9.66 9.59 20.06
C GLU A 166 9.48 8.34 20.92
N ASP A 167 8.27 8.08 21.41
CA ASP A 167 8.01 6.88 22.21
C ASP A 167 7.97 5.62 21.33
N CYS A 168 7.45 5.71 20.10
CA CYS A 168 7.57 4.63 19.13
C CYS A 168 9.04 4.31 18.84
N GLU A 169 9.87 5.33 18.59
CA GLU A 169 11.30 5.17 18.36
C GLU A 169 11.98 4.48 19.55
N LYS A 170 11.70 4.92 20.79
CA LYS A 170 12.27 4.30 22.01
C LYS A 170 11.92 2.82 22.12
N VAL A 171 10.67 2.44 21.87
CA VAL A 171 10.23 1.05 21.95
C VAL A 171 10.90 0.21 20.85
N LEU A 172 10.99 0.75 19.64
CA LEU A 172 11.52 0.03 18.48
C LEU A 172 13.05 0.00 18.41
N ARG A 173 13.75 0.89 19.11
CA ARG A 173 15.23 0.98 19.11
C ARG A 173 15.93 -0.35 19.45
N ASN A 174 15.33 -1.15 20.32
CA ASN A 174 15.87 -2.46 20.74
C ASN A 174 15.16 -3.65 20.07
N THR A 175 14.34 -3.38 19.05
CA THR A 175 13.63 -4.40 18.27
C THR A 175 14.49 -4.84 17.10
N HIS A 176 14.85 -6.12 17.04
CA HIS A 176 15.57 -6.67 15.91
C HIS A 176 14.60 -7.43 15.00
N VAL A 177 14.47 -6.98 13.75
CA VAL A 177 13.55 -7.58 12.76
C VAL A 177 14.24 -7.69 11.41
N ASN A 178 13.81 -8.65 10.59
CA ASN A 178 14.31 -8.80 9.23
C ASN A 178 13.51 -7.87 8.29
N ILE A 179 14.21 -6.98 7.58
CA ILE A 179 13.59 -5.99 6.66
C ILE A 179 12.74 -6.67 5.57
N ILE A 180 13.16 -7.82 5.07
CA ILE A 180 12.39 -8.54 4.05
C ILE A 180 11.09 -9.08 4.65
N ASP A 181 11.10 -9.55 5.90
CA ASP A 181 9.88 -10.01 6.56
C ASP A 181 8.89 -8.84 6.78
N LEU A 182 9.39 -7.62 7.04
CA LEU A 182 8.57 -6.40 7.07
C LEU A 182 7.95 -6.07 5.71
N ILE A 183 8.71 -6.18 4.62
CA ILE A 183 8.20 -5.93 3.26
C ILE A 183 7.16 -6.99 2.88
N GLU A 184 7.42 -8.28 3.16
CA GLU A 184 6.46 -9.36 2.93
C GLU A 184 5.17 -9.14 3.74
N TRP A 185 5.31 -8.69 4.98
CA TRP A 185 4.16 -8.28 5.80
C TRP A 185 3.40 -7.12 5.17
N GLY A 186 4.08 -6.08 4.67
CA GLY A 186 3.48 -4.94 3.98
C GLY A 186 2.68 -5.36 2.74
N ARG A 187 3.28 -6.22 1.90
CA ARG A 187 2.69 -6.72 0.65
C ARG A 187 1.50 -7.66 0.84
N SER A 188 1.41 -8.33 1.98
CA SER A 188 0.32 -9.27 2.27
C SER A 188 -1.02 -8.53 2.31
N ASP A 189 -2.07 -9.14 1.74
CA ASP A 189 -3.46 -8.62 1.77
C ASP A 189 -4.34 -9.34 2.80
N ASP A 190 -3.70 -10.04 3.74
CA ASP A 190 -4.39 -10.82 4.76
C ASP A 190 -5.04 -9.89 5.80
N GLN A 191 -6.34 -10.09 6.07
CA GLN A 191 -7.05 -9.40 7.14
C GLN A 191 -6.54 -9.80 8.54
N ASN A 192 -5.83 -10.93 8.63
CA ASN A 192 -5.20 -11.46 9.83
C ASN A 192 -3.67 -11.54 9.69
N LYS A 193 -3.02 -10.46 9.24
CA LYS A 193 -1.55 -10.43 9.13
C LYS A 193 -0.90 -10.90 10.43
N VAL A 194 -0.14 -11.99 10.34
CA VAL A 194 0.69 -12.47 11.45
C VAL A 194 1.79 -11.46 11.71
N ARG A 195 2.07 -11.18 12.99
CA ARG A 195 3.16 -10.29 13.41
C ARG A 195 4.50 -10.78 12.85
N VAL A 196 5.34 -9.84 12.43
CA VAL A 196 6.72 -10.10 12.01
C VAL A 196 7.51 -10.66 13.18
N ARG A 197 8.37 -11.63 12.90
CA ARG A 197 9.24 -12.22 13.93
C ARG A 197 10.22 -11.18 14.45
N VAL A 198 10.11 -10.89 15.74
CA VAL A 198 11.09 -10.10 16.49
C VAL A 198 12.15 -11.03 17.09
N PHE A 199 13.40 -10.60 17.03
CA PHE A 199 14.57 -11.31 17.52
C PHE A 199 15.11 -10.63 18.77
N SER A 200 15.59 -11.42 19.73
CA SER A 200 16.14 -10.91 20.99
C SER A 200 17.54 -10.31 20.84
N SER A 201 18.23 -10.60 19.74
CA SER A 201 19.55 -10.04 19.45
C SER A 201 19.83 -9.98 17.95
N VAL A 202 20.78 -9.11 17.58
CA VAL A 202 21.34 -9.06 16.22
C VAL A 202 21.90 -10.41 15.79
N ASP A 203 22.51 -11.19 16.68
CA ASP A 203 23.09 -12.49 16.31
C ASP A 203 22.02 -13.53 15.99
N THR A 204 20.92 -13.56 16.75
CA THR A 204 19.76 -14.42 16.40
C THR A 204 19.10 -13.99 15.09
N LEU A 205 19.03 -12.69 14.82
CA LEU A 205 18.55 -12.17 13.54
C LEU A 205 19.48 -12.59 12.38
N LYS A 206 20.80 -12.48 12.55
CA LYS A 206 21.79 -12.94 11.57
C LYS A 206 21.64 -14.43 11.29
N GLN A 207 21.59 -15.26 12.32
CA GLN A 207 21.41 -16.71 12.18
C GLN A 207 20.12 -17.04 11.43
N TYR A 208 19.00 -16.38 11.76
CA TYR A 208 17.75 -16.57 11.02
C TYR A 208 17.87 -16.16 9.55
N THR A 209 18.50 -15.00 9.29
CA THR A 209 18.72 -14.47 7.95
C THR A 209 19.59 -15.44 7.13
N PHE A 210 20.64 -16.00 7.73
CA PHE A 210 21.49 -16.99 7.09
C PHE A 210 20.80 -18.35 6.90
N ALA A 211 20.11 -18.87 7.92
CA ALA A 211 19.46 -20.18 7.90
C ALA A 211 18.27 -20.26 6.93
N LYS A 212 17.57 -19.14 6.69
CA LYS A 212 16.54 -19.06 5.63
C LYS A 212 17.10 -18.81 4.22
N ASP A 213 18.42 -18.91 4.03
CA ASP A 213 19.11 -18.59 2.76
C ASP A 213 18.88 -17.14 2.30
N LYS A 214 19.06 -16.14 3.19
CA LYS A 214 19.07 -14.72 2.80
C LYS A 214 20.46 -14.13 2.49
N VAL A 215 21.56 -14.78 2.87
CA VAL A 215 22.92 -14.58 2.33
C VAL A 215 23.71 -15.85 2.66
N LYS A 216 24.16 -16.67 1.71
CA LYS A 216 25.13 -17.74 2.07
C LYS A 216 26.42 -17.10 2.55
N SER A 217 26.71 -17.16 3.85
CA SER A 217 28.01 -16.79 4.41
C SER A 217 28.87 -18.04 4.36
N ASP A 218 29.68 -18.18 3.33
CA ASP A 218 30.76 -19.16 3.35
C ASP A 218 31.97 -18.50 4.01
N VAL A 219 32.41 -19.17 5.09
CA VAL A 219 33.68 -18.99 5.79
C VAL A 219 34.85 -19.13 4.83
#